data_AF-A0A3D5IFE0-F1
#
_entry.id   AF-A0A3D5IFE0-F1
#
_cell.length_a   1.000
_cell.length_b   1.000
_cell.length_c   1.000
_cell.angle_alpha   90.00
_cell.angle_beta   90.00
_cell.angle_gamma   90.00
#
_symmetry.space_group_name_H-M   'P 1'
#
loop_
_entity.id
_entity.type
_entity.pdbx_description
1 polymer ?
#
loop_
_entity_poly.entity_id
_entity_poly.type
_entity_poly.pdbx_seq_one_letter_code
_entity_poly.pdbx_strand_id
1 'polypeptide(L)'
;MKEALNELNTYFWNVGNDIVDIRLLAEGAFALFEGDAEPLHRLGMKNNEEVAASAFDTIGTALYDLRERIAEMQTMHLQETLQQGTNRKTE
;
A
#
# COMPACT_ATOMS: atom_id res chain seq x y z
N MET A 1 -0.33 -24.74 -23.47
CA MET A 1 -1.54 -24.29 -22.73
C MET A 1 -1.39 -24.50 -21.22
N LYS A 2 -1.11 -25.73 -20.74
CA LYS A 2 -0.90 -26.01 -19.31
C LYS A 2 0.27 -25.23 -18.67
N GLU A 3 1.36 -25.03 -19.42
CA GLU A 3 2.54 -24.29 -18.97
C GLU A 3 2.26 -22.79 -18.81
N ALA A 4 1.68 -22.15 -19.84
CA ALA A 4 1.24 -20.75 -19.76
C ALA A 4 0.24 -20.49 -18.61
N LEU A 5 -0.63 -21.46 -18.30
CA LEU A 5 -1.54 -21.39 -17.15
C LEU A 5 -0.81 -21.44 -15.80
N ASN A 6 0.25 -22.27 -15.69
CA ASN A 6 1.09 -22.33 -14.50
C ASN A 6 1.92 -21.05 -14.32
N GLU A 7 2.45 -20.50 -15.40
CA GLU A 7 3.16 -19.22 -15.38
C GLU A 7 2.24 -18.08 -14.91
N LEU A 8 1.02 -18.01 -15.45
CA LEU A 8 0.03 -17.02 -15.03
C LEU A 8 -0.34 -17.15 -13.55
N ASN A 9 -0.53 -18.38 -13.05
CA ASN A 9 -0.76 -18.63 -11.62
C ASN A 9 0.38 -18.16 -10.74
N THR A 10 1.61 -18.47 -11.16
CA THR A 10 2.81 -18.09 -10.42
C THR A 10 2.94 -16.57 -10.38
N TYR A 11 2.67 -15.90 -11.51
CA TYR A 11 2.64 -14.44 -11.58
C TYR A 11 1.64 -13.83 -10.60
N PHE A 12 0.37 -14.27 -10.61
CA PHE A 12 -0.64 -13.76 -9.68
C PHE A 12 -0.25 -14.00 -8.22
N TRP A 13 0.31 -15.17 -7.90
CA TRP A 13 0.75 -15.46 -6.53
C TRP A 13 1.88 -14.53 -6.07
N ASN A 14 2.85 -14.27 -6.95
CA ASN A 14 3.96 -13.35 -6.66
C ASN A 14 3.46 -11.92 -6.47
N VAL A 15 2.57 -11.43 -7.34
CA VAL A 15 1.95 -10.10 -7.20
C VAL A 15 1.21 -9.98 -5.87
N GLY A 16 0.50 -11.01 -5.43
CA GLY A 16 -0.17 -11.03 -4.14
C GLY A 16 0.81 -10.84 -2.97
N ASN A 17 1.96 -11.53 -3.00
CA ASN A 17 3.00 -11.37 -1.99
C ASN A 17 3.64 -9.98 -2.03
N ASP A 18 3.96 -9.47 -3.21
CA ASP A 18 4.54 -8.14 -3.37
C ASP A 18 3.63 -7.05 -2.77
N ILE A 19 2.30 -7.18 -2.95
CA ILE A 19 1.32 -6.27 -2.34
C ILE A 19 1.34 -6.37 -0.80
N VAL A 20 1.50 -7.57 -0.24
CA VAL A 20 1.61 -7.78 1.21
C VAL A 20 2.88 -7.15 1.76
N ASP A 21 4.01 -7.32 1.07
CA ASP A 21 5.30 -6.74 1.47
C ASP A 21 5.27 -5.21 1.42
N ILE A 22 4.71 -4.63 0.34
CA ILE A 22 4.52 -3.17 0.22
C ILE A 22 3.62 -2.66 1.35
N ARG A 23 2.52 -3.37 1.66
CA ARG A 23 1.65 -3.00 2.77
C ARG A 23 2.40 -2.99 4.08
N LEU A 24 3.19 -4.02 4.38
CA LEU A 24 3.96 -4.09 5.61
C LEU A 24 4.91 -2.89 5.76
N LEU A 25 5.61 -2.53 4.67
CA LEU A 25 6.50 -1.37 4.65
C LEU A 25 5.75 -0.05 4.86
N ALA A 26 4.62 0.13 4.17
CA ALA A 26 3.80 1.33 4.29
C ALA A 26 3.20 1.50 5.69
N GLU A 27 2.68 0.41 6.28
CA GLU A 27 2.16 0.41 7.65
C GLU A 27 3.25 0.72 8.67
N GLY A 28 4.47 0.20 8.48
CA GLY A 28 5.62 0.54 9.31
C GLY A 28 6.01 2.02 9.22
N ALA A 29 6.08 2.57 8.01
CA ALA A 29 6.35 3.99 7.79
C ALA A 29 5.26 4.88 8.41
N PHE A 30 4.01 4.45 8.31
CA PHE A 30 2.88 5.14 8.88
C PHE A 30 2.91 5.13 10.41
N ALA A 31 3.24 4.00 11.04
CA ALA A 31 3.39 3.91 12.49
C ALA A 31 4.50 4.85 13.02
N LEU A 32 5.62 4.96 12.29
CA LEU A 32 6.68 5.92 12.60
C LEU A 32 6.21 7.37 12.43
N PHE A 33 5.39 7.64 11.41
CA PHE A 33 4.83 8.96 11.20
C PHE A 33 3.90 9.37 12.36
N GLU A 34 2.91 8.55 12.71
CA GLU A 34 1.96 8.88 13.79
C GLU A 34 2.62 8.91 15.17
N GLY A 35 3.59 8.03 15.42
CA GLY A 35 4.28 7.96 16.71
C GLY A 35 5.27 9.12 16.92
N ASP A 36 6.13 9.36 15.93
CA ASP A 36 7.35 10.15 16.13
C ASP A 36 7.41 11.41 15.26
N ALA A 37 6.86 11.40 14.04
CA ALA A 37 6.99 12.51 13.10
C ALA A 37 5.85 13.55 13.18
N GLU A 38 4.63 13.13 13.46
CA GLU A 38 3.46 14.02 13.62
C GLU A 38 3.66 15.06 14.74
N PRO A 39 4.31 14.74 15.89
CA PRO A 39 4.72 15.75 16.86
C PRO A 39 5.69 16.81 16.32
N LEU A 40 6.53 16.49 15.31
CA LEU A 40 7.49 17.43 14.72
C LEU A 40 6.78 18.50 13.89
N HIS A 41 5.66 18.17 13.24
CA HIS A 41 4.80 19.18 12.61
C HIS A 41 4.37 20.24 13.65
N ARG A 42 3.83 19.80 14.79
CA ARG A 42 3.38 20.70 15.86
C ARG A 42 4.52 21.54 16.42
N LEU A 43 5.71 20.96 16.57
CA LEU A 43 6.90 21.68 17.03
C LEU A 43 7.32 22.75 16.02
N GLY A 44 7.34 22.41 14.73
CA GLY A 44 7.65 23.36 13.66
C GLY A 44 6.68 24.55 13.67
N MET A 45 5.38 24.29 13.78
CA MET A 45 4.36 25.35 13.91
C MET A 45 4.61 26.25 15.13
N LYS A 46 4.98 25.68 16.28
CA LYS A 46 5.27 26.44 17.50
C LYS A 46 6.52 27.32 17.37
N ASN A 47 7.48 26.91 16.56
CA ASN A 47 8.76 27.60 16.35
C ASN A 47 8.74 28.54 15.13
N ASN A 48 7.59 28.75 14.48
CA ASN A 48 7.45 29.47 13.21
C ASN A 48 8.29 28.87 12.06
N GLU A 49 8.54 27.57 12.11
CA GLU A 49 9.19 26.81 11.03
C GLU A 49 8.15 26.23 10.07
N GLU A 50 7.38 27.11 9.42
CA GLU A 50 6.23 26.75 8.58
C GLU A 50 6.58 25.77 7.46
N VAL A 51 7.78 25.91 6.86
CA VAL A 51 8.24 25.02 5.79
C VAL A 51 8.46 23.59 6.31
N ALA A 52 9.07 23.44 7.49
CA ALA A 52 9.30 22.13 8.10
C ALA A 52 7.97 21.50 8.53
N ALA A 53 7.09 22.31 9.14
CA ALA A 53 5.75 21.85 9.51
C ALA A 53 4.94 21.37 8.30
N SER A 54 4.93 22.15 7.21
CA SER A 54 4.23 21.78 5.96
C SER A 54 4.81 20.51 5.33
N ALA A 55 6.13 20.30 5.40
CA ALA A 55 6.76 19.08 4.91
C ALA A 55 6.26 17.83 5.68
N PHE A 56 6.19 17.90 7.01
CA PHE A 56 5.67 16.78 7.81
C PHE A 56 4.19 16.51 7.54
N ASP A 57 3.37 17.55 7.41
CA ASP A 57 1.94 17.41 7.06
C ASP A 57 1.74 16.75 5.68
N THR A 58 2.54 17.17 4.70
CA THR A 58 2.54 16.60 3.35
C THR A 58 2.97 15.13 3.35
N ILE A 59 4.00 14.77 4.13
CA ILE A 59 4.43 13.38 4.29
C ILE A 59 3.30 12.54 4.90
N GLY A 60 2.63 13.05 5.93
CA GLY A 60 1.48 12.39 6.53
C GLY A 60 0.39 12.11 5.51
N THR A 61 -0.04 13.14 4.78
CA THR A 61 -1.05 13.04 3.71
C THR A 61 -0.67 11.97 2.68
N ALA A 62 0.57 12.00 2.18
CA ALA A 62 1.04 11.01 1.21
C ALA A 62 1.03 9.57 1.76
N LEU A 63 1.30 9.39 3.06
CA LEU A 63 1.24 8.07 3.70
C LEU A 63 -0.21 7.57 3.87
N TYR A 64 -1.17 8.44 4.18
CA TYR A 64 -2.60 8.08 4.18
C TYR A 64 -3.08 7.68 2.79
N ASP A 65 -2.76 8.47 1.76
CA ASP A 65 -3.11 8.17 0.36
C ASP A 65 -2.49 6.85 -0.11
N LEU A 66 -1.23 6.60 0.26
CA LEU A 66 -0.54 5.35 -0.07
C LEU A 66 -1.23 4.14 0.58
N ARG A 67 -1.65 4.26 1.85
CA ARG A 67 -2.39 3.19 2.53
C ARG A 67 -3.70 2.88 1.82
N GLU A 68 -4.47 3.91 1.45
CA GLU A 68 -5.72 3.73 0.69
C GLU A 68 -5.45 3.01 -0.64
N ARG A 69 -4.43 3.45 -1.37
CA ARG A 69 -4.06 2.85 -2.66
C ARG A 69 -3.66 1.38 -2.52
N ILE A 70 -2.96 1.00 -1.47
CA ILE A 70 -2.60 -0.40 -1.19
C ILE A 70 -3.86 -1.22 -0.90
N ALA A 71 -4.83 -0.69 -0.17
CA ALA A 71 -6.11 -1.37 0.09
C ALA A 71 -6.92 -1.58 -1.20
N GLU A 72 -6.92 -0.60 -2.11
CA GLU A 72 -7.49 -0.75 -3.46
C GLU A 72 -6.78 -1.86 -4.23
N MET A 73 -5.44 -1.88 -4.24
CA MET A 73 -4.65 -2.91 -4.92
C MET A 73 -4.96 -4.31 -4.39
N GLN A 74 -5.07 -4.47 -3.06
CA GLN A 74 -5.46 -5.74 -2.44
C GLN A 74 -6.86 -6.18 -2.89
N THR A 75 -7.81 -5.25 -2.97
CA THR A 75 -9.18 -5.53 -3.39
C THR A 75 -9.25 -5.93 -4.86
N MET A 76 -8.60 -5.17 -5.75
CA MET A 76 -8.55 -5.48 -7.18
C MET A 76 -7.88 -6.83 -7.43
N HIS A 77 -6.74 -7.09 -6.80
CA HIS A 77 -6.03 -8.36 -6.93
C HIS A 77 -6.88 -9.56 -6.48
N LEU A 78 -7.63 -9.42 -5.38
CA LEU A 78 -8.56 -10.45 -4.91
C LEU A 78 -9.68 -10.70 -5.94
N GLN A 79 -10.29 -9.64 -6.47
CA GLN A 79 -11.35 -9.76 -7.48
C GLN A 79 -10.87 -10.46 -8.74
N GLU A 80 -9.70 -10.08 -9.26
CA GLU A 80 -9.10 -10.72 -10.44
C GLU A 80 -8.77 -12.19 -10.17
N THR A 81 -8.22 -12.51 -9.00
CA THR A 81 -7.92 -13.89 -8.60
C THR A 81 -9.19 -14.75 -8.54
N LEU A 82 -10.28 -14.21 -7.99
CA LEU A 82 -11.58 -14.90 -7.92
C LEU A 82 -12.21 -15.10 -9.31
N GLN A 83 -12.12 -14.10 -10.20
CA GLN A 83 -12.60 -14.22 -11.58
C GLN A 83 -11.82 -15.30 -12.35
N GLN A 84 -10.48 -15.31 -12.24
CA GLN A 84 -9.63 -16.35 -12.82
C GLN A 84 -9.97 -17.74 -12.28
N GLY A 85 -10.21 -17.86 -10.96
CA GLY A 85 -10.63 -19.12 -10.34
C GLY A 85 -12.03 -19.59 -10.78
N THR A 86 -12.93 -18.67 -11.09
CA THR A 86 -14.31 -18.96 -11.52
C THR A 86 -14.35 -19.37 -13.00
N ASN A 87 -13.67 -18.63 -13.89
CA ASN A 87 -13.58 -18.98 -15.31
C ASN A 87 -13.03 -20.39 -15.52
N ARG A 88 -12.09 -20.84 -14.66
CA ARG A 88 -11.53 -22.20 -14.66
C ARG A 88 -12.50 -23.31 -14.26
N LYS A 89 -13.60 -23.02 -13.56
CA LYS A 89 -14.61 -24.03 -13.20
C LYS A 89 -15.64 -24.26 -14.31
N THR A 90 -15.70 -23.34 -15.26
CA THR A 90 -16.66 -23.34 -16.38
C THR A 90 -16.05 -23.80 -17.71
N GLU A 91 -14.73 -23.98 -17.79
CA GLU A 91 -14.01 -24.64 -18.89
C GLU A 91 -13.72 -26.10 -18.57
#